data_AF-A0A7K0KQX1-F1
#
_entry.id   AF-A0A7K0KQX1-F1
#
_cell.length_a   1.000
_cell.length_b   1.000
_cell.length_c   1.000
_cell.angle_alpha   90.00
_cell.angle_beta   90.00
_cell.angle_gamma   90.00
#
_symmetry.space_group_name_H-M   'P 1'
#
loop_
_entity.id
_entity.type
_entity.pdbx_description
1 polymer ?
#
loop_
_entity_poly.entity_id
_entity_poly.type
_entity_poly.pdbx_seq_one_letter_code
_entity_poly.pdbx_strand_id
1 'polypeptide(L)'
;MRAGSRQSRYVAKGTEVRNHRQVSIVEESELDEVAASLGIASIGPGLVADNIYLSGAAGLTALPPMTRLVFSSGAVVVLGGENDPCAITGRLVAAVHGTAPSAFTRAAAGKRGVTGWVECPGEIRPGDTAEIRGK
;
A
#
# COMPACT_ATOMS: atom_id res chain seq x y z
N MET A 1 -8.42 11.36 -11.95
CA MET A 1 -8.46 11.94 -10.57
C MET A 1 -8.00 13.39 -10.64
N ARG A 2 -8.13 14.16 -9.55
CA ARG A 2 -7.59 15.53 -9.46
C ARG A 2 -6.26 15.51 -8.69
N ALA A 3 -5.26 16.26 -9.15
CA ALA A 3 -3.94 16.31 -8.54
C ALA A 3 -3.99 16.82 -7.10
N GLY A 4 -3.41 16.06 -6.18
CA GLY A 4 -3.30 16.39 -4.75
C GLY A 4 -1.87 16.73 -4.33
N SER A 5 -1.56 16.55 -3.03
CA SER A 5 -0.24 16.80 -2.47
C SER A 5 0.87 15.95 -3.10
N ARG A 6 0.56 14.72 -3.51
CA ARG A 6 1.56 13.80 -4.12
C ARG A 6 1.93 14.17 -5.56
N GLN A 7 1.06 14.90 -6.27
CA GLN A 7 1.28 15.31 -7.67
C GLN A 7 1.65 16.80 -7.79
N SER A 8 1.52 17.58 -6.72
CA SER A 8 1.71 19.04 -6.77
C SER A 8 3.14 19.49 -7.10
N ARG A 9 4.12 18.58 -7.04
CA ARG A 9 5.50 18.84 -7.49
C ARG A 9 5.66 18.84 -9.02
N TYR A 10 4.66 18.34 -9.76
CA TYR A 10 4.71 18.19 -11.21
C TYR A 10 3.67 19.02 -11.94
N VAL A 11 2.48 19.15 -11.36
CA VAL A 11 1.33 19.84 -11.94
C VAL A 11 0.60 20.62 -10.84
N ALA A 12 -0.17 21.64 -11.20
CA ALA A 12 -0.95 22.40 -10.23
C ALA A 12 -1.97 21.51 -9.50
N LYS A 13 -2.28 21.84 -8.24
CA LYS A 13 -3.34 21.15 -7.49
C LYS A 13 -4.69 21.34 -8.20
N GLY A 14 -5.50 20.29 -8.26
CA GLY A 14 -6.79 20.32 -8.97
C GLY A 14 -6.70 20.03 -10.47
N THR A 15 -5.51 20.01 -11.07
CA THR A 15 -5.33 19.56 -12.47
C THR A 15 -5.82 18.12 -12.62
N GLU A 16 -6.52 17.83 -13.72
CA GLU A 16 -6.92 16.46 -14.04
C GLU A 16 -5.70 15.62 -14.40
N VAL A 17 -5.55 14.48 -13.73
CA VAL A 17 -4.45 13.54 -13.95
C VAL A 17 -4.93 12.10 -13.94
N ARG A 18 -4.18 11.22 -14.60
CA ARG A 18 -4.38 9.77 -14.51
C ARG A 18 -4.22 9.31 -13.06
N ASN A 19 -5.10 8.42 -12.62
CA ASN A 19 -4.99 7.80 -11.29
C ASN A 19 -4.12 6.54 -11.37
N HIS A 20 -2.86 6.64 -10.92
CA HIS A 20 -1.94 5.50 -10.73
C HIS A 20 -2.05 4.87 -9.33
N ARG A 21 -2.99 5.34 -8.51
CA ARG A 21 -3.18 4.95 -7.11
C ARG A 21 -4.62 4.47 -6.88
N GLN A 22 -5.10 3.63 -7.79
CA GLN A 22 -6.47 3.11 -7.74
C GLN A 22 -6.65 2.12 -6.60
N VAL A 23 -5.62 1.33 -6.33
CA VAL A 23 -5.57 0.36 -5.24
C VAL A 23 -4.31 0.55 -4.41
N SER A 24 -4.39 0.18 -3.14
CA SER A 24 -3.26 0.12 -2.21
C SER A 24 -3.06 -1.31 -1.72
N ILE A 25 -1.82 -1.75 -1.70
CA ILE A 25 -1.43 -3.12 -1.38
C ILE A 25 -0.37 -3.06 -0.29
N VAL A 26 -0.51 -3.89 0.74
CA VAL A 26 0.45 -4.02 1.85
C VAL A 26 0.88 -5.47 2.00
N GLU A 27 1.96 -5.66 2.74
CA GLU A 27 2.51 -6.98 3.02
C GLU A 27 2.65 -7.18 4.54
N GLU A 28 2.30 -8.38 4.99
CA GLU A 28 2.24 -8.78 6.40
C GLU A 28 3.58 -8.59 7.10
N SER A 29 4.68 -9.15 6.57
CA SER A 29 5.98 -9.10 7.24
C SER A 29 6.54 -7.68 7.36
N GLU A 30 6.34 -6.82 6.35
CA GLU A 30 6.69 -5.40 6.40
C GLU A 30 5.89 -4.68 7.51
N LEU A 31 4.60 -4.98 7.65
CA LEU A 31 3.75 -4.40 8.69
C LEU A 31 4.04 -4.96 10.09
N ASP A 32 4.49 -6.20 10.20
CA ASP A 32 4.97 -6.78 11.46
C ASP A 32 6.24 -6.07 11.95
N GLU A 33 7.15 -5.73 11.05
CA GLU A 33 8.31 -4.89 11.39
C GLU A 33 7.89 -3.51 11.90
N VAL A 34 6.84 -2.92 11.31
CA VAL A 34 6.27 -1.66 11.79
C VAL A 34 5.64 -1.85 13.16
N ALA A 35 4.86 -2.91 13.38
CA ALA A 35 4.22 -3.22 14.65
C ALA A 35 5.25 -3.38 15.78
N ALA A 36 6.32 -4.14 15.52
CA ALA A 36 7.44 -4.33 16.44
C ALA A 36 8.11 -3.00 16.81
N SER A 37 8.37 -2.13 15.81
CA SER A 37 8.94 -0.79 16.02
C SER A 37 8.04 0.13 16.88
N LEU A 38 6.73 -0.07 16.80
CA LEU A 38 5.74 0.67 17.58
C LEU A 38 5.46 0.06 18.96
N GLY A 39 5.97 -1.15 19.25
CA GLY A 39 5.67 -1.87 20.47
C GLY A 39 4.22 -2.35 20.57
N ILE A 40 3.58 -2.64 19.43
CA ILE A 40 2.20 -3.15 19.34
C ILE A 40 2.19 -4.59 18.82
N ALA A 41 1.09 -5.32 19.04
CA ALA A 41 1.01 -6.74 18.71
C ALA A 41 1.03 -7.01 17.20
N SER A 42 0.25 -6.27 16.41
CA SER A 42 0.17 -6.44 14.96
C SER A 42 -0.54 -5.25 14.30
N ILE A 43 -0.39 -5.13 12.99
CA ILE A 43 -1.18 -4.22 12.14
C ILE A 43 -1.97 -5.08 11.15
N GLY A 44 -3.25 -5.30 11.47
CA GLY A 44 -4.11 -6.19 10.69
C GLY A 44 -4.62 -5.60 9.37
N PRO A 45 -5.24 -6.43 8.51
CA PRO A 45 -5.82 -6.03 7.24
C PRO A 45 -6.78 -4.85 7.38
N GLY A 46 -6.65 -3.86 6.50
CA GLY A 46 -7.51 -2.67 6.47
C GLY A 46 -7.22 -1.61 7.53
N LEU A 47 -6.41 -1.89 8.56
CA LEU A 47 -6.12 -0.92 9.64
C LEU A 47 -5.45 0.34 9.10
N VAL A 48 -4.61 0.20 8.07
CA VAL A 48 -3.92 1.32 7.43
C VAL A 48 -4.66 1.80 6.17
N ALA A 49 -5.94 1.45 6.01
CA ALA A 49 -6.77 1.72 4.84
C ALA A 49 -6.20 1.15 3.53
N ASP A 50 -5.59 -0.02 3.61
CA ASP A 50 -5.22 -0.86 2.47
C ASP A 50 -6.44 -1.53 1.81
N ASN A 51 -6.31 -1.86 0.52
CA ASN A 51 -7.33 -2.62 -0.20
C ASN A 51 -7.00 -4.11 -0.30
N ILE A 52 -5.70 -4.43 -0.40
CA ILE A 52 -5.18 -5.79 -0.53
C ILE A 52 -4.09 -5.97 0.51
N TYR A 53 -4.24 -7.01 1.31
CA TYR A 53 -3.27 -7.43 2.32
C TYR A 53 -2.67 -8.76 1.86
N LEU A 54 -1.37 -8.77 1.58
CA LEU A 54 -0.66 -9.97 1.13
C LEU A 54 0.18 -10.55 2.26
N SER A 55 0.34 -11.86 2.25
CA SER A 55 1.36 -12.57 3.02
C SER A 55 2.30 -13.31 2.08
N GLY A 56 3.56 -13.49 2.49
CA GLY A 56 4.57 -14.22 1.71
C GLY A 56 5.16 -13.43 0.53
N ALA A 57 5.00 -12.09 0.52
CA ALA A 57 5.50 -11.20 -0.52
C ALA A 57 6.60 -10.24 -0.02
N ALA A 58 7.44 -10.71 0.91
CA ALA A 58 8.45 -9.89 1.59
C ALA A 58 9.26 -9.02 0.61
N GLY A 59 9.43 -7.74 0.95
CA GLY A 59 10.05 -6.74 0.07
C GLY A 59 9.10 -6.15 -0.98
N LEU A 60 7.78 -6.34 -0.82
CA LEU A 60 6.75 -5.75 -1.68
C LEU A 60 6.98 -4.26 -1.93
N THR A 61 7.29 -3.47 -0.88
CA THR A 61 7.44 -2.02 -0.99
C THR A 61 8.62 -1.63 -1.89
N ALA A 62 9.66 -2.45 -1.93
CA ALA A 62 10.88 -2.23 -2.71
C ALA A 62 10.78 -2.72 -4.17
N LEU A 63 9.69 -3.38 -4.55
CA LEU A 63 9.55 -3.89 -5.92
C LEU A 63 9.58 -2.74 -6.95
N PRO A 64 10.23 -2.96 -8.12
CA PRO A 64 10.27 -1.96 -9.16
C PRO A 64 8.87 -1.54 -9.62
N PRO A 65 8.66 -0.25 -9.96
CA PRO A 65 7.46 0.17 -10.68
C PRO A 65 7.27 -0.66 -11.95
N MET A 66 6.02 -0.79 -12.40
CA MET A 66 5.63 -1.67 -13.50
C MET A 66 5.75 -3.16 -13.21
N THR A 67 6.03 -3.60 -11.98
CA THR A 67 5.82 -4.99 -11.58
C THR A 67 4.31 -5.32 -11.64
N ARG A 68 3.95 -6.55 -12.04
CA ARG A 68 2.57 -7.03 -12.08
C ARG A 68 2.32 -7.98 -10.93
N LEU A 69 1.21 -7.80 -10.24
CA LEU A 69 0.58 -8.83 -9.42
C LEU A 69 -0.51 -9.49 -10.25
N VAL A 70 -0.28 -10.74 -10.63
CA VAL A 70 -1.22 -11.54 -11.42
C VAL A 70 -1.96 -12.47 -10.48
N PHE A 71 -3.23 -12.19 -10.22
CA PHE A 71 -4.06 -12.99 -9.32
C PHE A 71 -4.52 -14.28 -10.01
N SER A 72 -4.82 -15.31 -9.21
CA SER A 72 -5.33 -16.61 -9.66
C SER A 72 -6.56 -16.52 -10.56
N SER A 73 -7.38 -15.48 -10.40
CA SER A 73 -8.56 -15.18 -11.22
C SER A 73 -8.25 -14.62 -12.61
N GLY A 74 -6.99 -14.25 -12.88
CA GLY A 74 -6.59 -13.51 -14.08
C GLY A 74 -6.65 -11.98 -13.94
N ALA A 75 -7.09 -11.46 -12.80
CA ALA A 75 -6.98 -10.03 -12.50
C ALA A 75 -5.50 -9.62 -12.43
N VAL A 76 -5.17 -8.43 -12.97
CA VAL A 76 -3.79 -7.92 -12.95
C VAL A 76 -3.76 -6.50 -12.42
N VAL A 77 -2.95 -6.29 -11.38
CA VAL A 77 -2.61 -4.97 -10.85
C VAL A 77 -1.16 -4.66 -11.19
N VAL A 78 -0.92 -3.48 -11.76
CA VAL A 78 0.43 -2.96 -11.98
C VAL A 78 0.81 -2.08 -10.80
N LEU A 79 2.00 -2.33 -10.26
CA LEU A 79 2.57 -1.55 -9.16
C LEU A 79 3.08 -0.20 -9.67
N GLY A 80 2.60 0.88 -9.05
CA GLY A 80 3.02 2.25 -9.28
C GLY A 80 4.13 2.76 -8.37
N GLY A 81 4.60 1.91 -7.44
CA GLY A 81 5.66 2.20 -6.48
C GLY A 81 5.16 2.45 -5.06
N GLU A 82 6.09 2.83 -4.20
CA GLU A 82 5.91 3.01 -2.76
C GLU A 82 4.70 3.90 -2.41
N ASN A 83 3.98 3.49 -1.37
CA ASN A 83 2.90 4.25 -0.79
C ASN A 83 3.35 4.96 0.49
N ASP A 84 3.93 6.17 0.38
CA ASP A 84 4.46 6.86 1.56
C ASP A 84 3.42 6.94 2.69
N PRO A 85 3.79 6.64 3.94
CA PRO A 85 2.89 6.74 5.07
C PRO A 85 2.47 8.19 5.31
N CYS A 86 1.29 8.40 5.89
CA CYS A 86 0.76 9.75 6.12
C CYS A 86 0.12 9.89 7.50
N ALA A 87 -0.15 11.14 7.89
CA ALA A 87 -0.78 11.42 9.18
C ALA A 87 -2.18 10.78 9.33
N ILE A 88 -2.88 10.52 8.23
CA ILE A 88 -4.20 9.85 8.27
C ILE A 88 -4.02 8.40 8.72
N THR A 89 -3.13 7.63 8.10
CA THR A 89 -2.87 6.24 8.47
C THR A 89 -2.28 6.14 9.88
N GLY A 90 -1.41 7.08 10.27
CA GLY A 90 -0.92 7.15 11.64
C GLY A 90 -2.01 7.38 12.68
N ARG A 91 -3.04 8.19 12.37
CA ARG A 91 -4.20 8.38 13.26
C ARG A 91 -5.08 7.14 13.36
N LEU A 92 -5.23 6.36 12.29
CA LEU A 92 -5.98 5.10 12.33
C LEU A 92 -5.33 4.09 13.28
N VAL A 93 -4.00 3.92 13.17
CA VAL A 93 -3.24 3.04 14.07
C VAL A 93 -3.28 3.56 15.50
N ALA A 94 -3.13 4.88 15.70
CA ALA A 94 -3.23 5.51 17.02
C ALA A 94 -4.61 5.30 17.66
N ALA A 95 -5.69 5.33 16.89
CA ALA A 95 -7.04 5.12 17.40
C ALA A 95 -7.26 3.70 17.95
N VAL A 96 -6.57 2.70 17.40
CA VAL A 96 -6.67 1.30 17.85
C VAL A 96 -5.69 0.98 18.97
N HIS A 97 -4.46 1.48 18.88
CA HIS A 97 -3.37 1.05 19.77
C HIS A 97 -2.86 2.14 20.72
N GLY A 98 -3.40 3.35 20.68
CA GLY A 98 -2.97 4.46 21.55
C GLY A 98 -1.57 5.00 21.25
N THR A 99 -1.01 4.70 20.08
CA THR A 99 0.33 5.18 19.69
C THR A 99 0.31 6.66 19.30
N ALA A 100 1.47 7.31 19.28
CA ALA A 100 1.59 8.63 18.68
C ALA A 100 1.43 8.52 17.15
N PRO A 101 0.54 9.31 16.49
CA PRO A 101 0.34 9.21 15.04
C PRO A 101 1.61 9.39 14.20
N SER A 102 2.56 10.20 14.68
CA SER A 102 3.85 10.42 14.01
C SER A 102 4.80 9.22 14.13
N ALA A 103 4.65 8.37 15.14
CA ALA A 103 5.46 7.17 15.33
C ALA A 103 5.21 6.18 14.18
N PHE A 104 3.95 5.95 13.81
CA PHE A 104 3.60 5.11 12.66
C PHE A 104 4.26 5.63 11.38
N THR A 105 4.15 6.93 11.08
CA THR A 105 4.73 7.50 9.85
C THR A 105 6.23 7.28 9.76
N ARG A 106 6.94 7.35 10.89
CA ARG A 106 8.39 7.09 10.94
C ARG A 106 8.70 5.60 10.80
N ALA A 107 7.97 4.74 11.51
CA ALA A 107 8.19 3.29 11.50
C ALA A 107 7.85 2.66 10.14
N ALA A 108 6.84 3.17 9.44
CA ALA A 108 6.32 2.64 8.19
C ALA A 108 7.00 3.20 6.92
N ALA A 109 8.03 4.03 7.05
CA ALA A 109 8.80 4.50 5.91
C ALA A 109 9.47 3.31 5.19
N GLY A 110 9.27 3.16 3.88
CA GLY A 110 9.75 2.00 3.12
C GLY A 110 9.01 0.68 3.40
N LYS A 111 7.92 0.70 4.17
CA LYS A 111 7.21 -0.51 4.65
C LYS A 111 5.68 -0.38 4.64
N ARG A 112 5.13 0.69 4.07
CA ARG A 112 3.68 0.89 3.97
C ARG A 112 3.11 0.30 2.67
N GLY A 113 3.84 -0.60 2.02
CA GLY A 113 3.42 -1.21 0.77
C GLY A 113 3.44 -0.23 -0.39
N VAL A 114 2.65 -0.56 -1.41
CA VAL A 114 2.65 0.09 -2.72
C VAL A 114 1.25 0.57 -3.09
N THR A 115 1.20 1.46 -4.08
CA THR A 115 -0.04 1.73 -4.81
C THR A 115 0.02 1.14 -6.21
N GLY A 116 -1.12 0.90 -6.82
CA GLY A 116 -1.20 0.37 -8.18
C GLY A 116 -2.48 0.75 -8.91
N TRP A 117 -2.58 0.28 -10.15
CA TRP A 117 -3.77 0.41 -10.98
C TRP A 117 -4.12 -0.91 -11.67
N VAL A 118 -5.39 -1.08 -12.02
CA VAL A 118 -5.87 -2.26 -12.72
C VAL A 118 -5.39 -2.24 -14.17
N GLU A 119 -4.65 -3.27 -14.57
CA GLU A 119 -4.24 -3.51 -15.97
C GLU A 119 -5.18 -4.51 -16.66
N CYS A 120 -5.60 -5.55 -15.94
CA CYS A 120 -6.61 -6.50 -16.40
C CYS A 120 -7.71 -6.62 -15.32
N PRO A 121 -8.97 -6.25 -15.61
CA PRO A 121 -10.08 -6.42 -14.67
C PRO A 121 -10.34 -7.90 -14.37
N GLY A 122 -10.71 -8.19 -13.12
CA GLY A 122 -11.11 -9.52 -12.68
C GLY A 122 -11.52 -9.48 -11.21
N GLU A 123 -12.10 -10.55 -10.72
CA GLU A 123 -12.50 -10.65 -9.32
C GLU A 123 -11.31 -11.06 -8.45
N ILE A 124 -11.16 -10.46 -7.27
CA ILE A 124 -10.16 -10.84 -6.28
C ILE A 124 -10.92 -11.10 -4.97
N ARG A 125 -10.73 -12.26 -4.37
CA ARG A 125 -11.37 -12.70 -3.13
C ARG A 125 -10.34 -12.98 -2.03
N PRO A 126 -10.73 -12.89 -0.75
CA PRO A 126 -9.89 -13.37 0.34
C PRO A 126 -9.46 -14.83 0.10
N GLY A 127 -8.17 -15.11 0.23
CA GLY A 127 -7.58 -16.42 -0.03
C GLY A 127 -7.08 -16.65 -1.47
N ASP A 128 -7.32 -15.73 -2.40
CA ASP A 128 -6.71 -15.79 -3.73
C ASP A 128 -5.18 -15.62 -3.63
N THR A 129 -4.48 -16.29 -4.53
CA THR A 129 -3.03 -16.16 -4.68
C THR A 129 -2.69 -15.15 -5.77
N ALA A 130 -1.51 -14.54 -5.66
CA ALA A 130 -0.97 -13.67 -6.69
C ALA A 130 0.49 -14.05 -7.01
N GLU A 131 0.82 -14.04 -8.29
CA GLU A 131 2.18 -14.19 -8.78
C GLU A 131 2.79 -12.80 -9.04
N ILE A 132 3.99 -12.57 -8.50
CA ILE A 132 4.77 -11.37 -8.78
C ILE A 132 5.52 -11.58 -10.10
N ARG A 133 5.19 -10.77 -11.10
CA ARG A 133 5.85 -10.78 -12.42
C ARG A 133 6.52 -9.44 -12.68
N GLY A 134 7.84 -9.42 -12.57
CA GLY A 134 8.72 -8.32 -12.97
C GLY A 134 9.71 -8.78 -14.04
N LYS A 135 10.20 -7.84 -14.84
CA LYS A 135 11.43 -8.03 -15.63
C LYS A 135 12.59 -7.42 -14.87
#